data_AF-A0A534RCT5-F1
#
_entry.id   AF-A0A534RCT5-F1
#
_cell.length_a   1.000
_cell.length_b   1.000
_cell.length_c   1.000
_cell.angle_alpha   90.00
_cell.angle_beta   90.00
_cell.angle_gamma   90.00
#
_symmetry.space_group_name_H-M   'P 1'
#
loop_
_entity.id
_entity.type
_entity.pdbx_description
1 polymer ?
#
loop_
_entity_poly.entity_id
_entity_poly.type
_entity_poly.pdbx_seq_one_letter_code
_entity_poly.pdbx_strand_id
1 'polypeptide(L)'
;MIILTCQSNADCNDGDPCTDDTCDPQNGCFHTNNTASCDDGDACTVNDTCNAGVCAGQTAPDGTACDDGNACDGGETCQAGICSPGTPPDCDDQNACTTDSCDPLSGCQHTAVLDATPCDDGNACTTGETCQTGVCTGQAVTDGSPCSDGNACTVGDACQAGACVSTPAADGTACTDDNACTIADSCQSGTCVGTPAPDSTPCDDGAACTTGDTCQGGTCTGTPVVNGTP
;
A
#
# COMPACT_ATOMS: atom_id res chain seq x y z
N MET A 1 60.76 27.30 -7.88
CA MET A 1 59.40 27.36 -7.34
C MET A 1 58.50 26.95 -8.48
N ILE A 2 58.10 25.68 -8.55
CA ILE A 2 57.16 25.23 -9.57
C ILE A 2 55.80 25.72 -9.06
N ILE A 3 55.27 26.79 -9.65
CA ILE A 3 53.87 27.16 -9.47
C ILE A 3 53.12 26.09 -10.24
N LEU A 4 52.66 25.05 -9.53
CA LEU A 4 51.87 23.98 -10.13
C LEU A 4 50.41 24.39 -10.02
N THR A 5 49.99 25.30 -10.88
CA THR A 5 48.56 25.56 -11.12
C THR A 5 48.07 24.46 -12.04
N CYS A 6 47.26 23.54 -11.50
CA CYS A 6 46.53 22.43 -12.16
C CYS A 6 47.31 21.57 -13.19
N GLN A 7 47.19 20.24 -13.14
CA GLN A 7 47.85 19.33 -14.10
C GLN A 7 46.91 18.73 -15.15
N SER A 8 45.61 18.75 -14.90
CA SER A 8 44.57 18.26 -15.82
C SER A 8 43.22 18.91 -15.53
N ASN A 9 42.30 18.93 -16.50
CA ASN A 9 40.95 19.45 -16.28
C ASN A 9 40.23 18.77 -15.11
N ALA A 10 40.54 17.50 -14.80
CA ALA A 10 39.98 16.80 -13.66
C ALA A 10 40.39 17.40 -12.31
N ASP A 11 41.56 18.05 -12.23
CA ASP A 11 42.00 18.77 -11.02
C ASP A 11 41.21 20.06 -10.79
N CYS A 12 40.52 20.53 -11.83
CA CYS A 12 39.67 21.72 -11.82
C CYS A 12 38.19 21.38 -11.72
N ASN A 13 37.81 20.13 -11.45
CA ASN A 13 36.41 19.79 -11.30
C ASN A 13 35.82 20.49 -10.05
N ASP A 14 34.89 21.42 -10.26
CA ASP A 14 34.20 22.14 -9.18
C ASP A 14 32.90 21.46 -8.73
N GLY A 15 32.50 20.40 -9.44
CA GLY A 15 31.29 19.64 -9.19
C GLY A 15 30.02 20.25 -9.77
N ASP A 16 30.11 21.37 -10.49
CA ASP A 16 28.96 22.00 -11.16
C ASP A 16 28.76 21.36 -12.55
N PRO A 17 27.64 20.65 -12.80
CA PRO A 17 27.38 20.08 -14.12
C PRO A 17 27.22 21.15 -15.23
N CYS A 18 27.00 22.42 -14.84
CA CYS A 18 26.78 23.53 -15.75
C CYS A 18 28.02 24.33 -16.10
N THR A 19 29.21 23.86 -15.74
CA THR A 19 30.49 24.42 -16.14
C THR A 19 31.34 23.39 -16.89
N ASP A 20 32.07 23.87 -17.89
CA ASP A 20 33.17 23.13 -18.52
C ASP A 20 34.47 23.52 -17.81
N ASP A 21 35.03 22.57 -17.07
CA ASP A 21 36.26 22.76 -16.30
C ASP A 21 37.48 22.60 -17.19
N THR A 22 38.29 23.65 -17.24
CA THR A 22 39.51 23.68 -18.03
C THR A 22 40.70 24.13 -17.21
N CYS A 23 41.78 23.39 -17.39
CA CYS A 23 43.05 23.63 -16.74
C CYS A 23 43.95 24.46 -17.65
N ASP A 24 44.29 25.68 -17.23
CA ASP A 24 45.41 26.42 -17.79
C ASP A 24 46.65 26.24 -16.89
N PRO A 25 47.72 25.58 -17.37
CA PRO A 25 48.92 25.34 -16.57
C PRO A 25 49.63 26.61 -16.04
N GLN A 26 49.33 27.80 -16.60
CA GLN A 26 49.90 29.08 -16.18
C GLN A 26 48.94 29.91 -15.32
N ASN A 27 47.63 29.82 -15.61
CA ASN A 27 46.61 30.70 -15.02
C ASN A 27 45.68 29.98 -14.03
N GLY A 28 45.73 28.64 -13.94
CA GLY A 28 44.88 27.85 -13.04
C GLY A 28 43.58 27.37 -13.68
N CYS A 29 42.58 27.16 -12.84
CA CYS A 29 41.28 26.61 -13.26
C CYS A 29 40.36 27.67 -13.86
N PHE A 30 39.68 27.30 -14.93
CA PHE A 30 38.62 28.08 -15.56
C PHE A 30 37.36 27.22 -15.66
N HIS A 31 36.25 27.78 -15.22
CA HIS A 31 34.93 27.16 -15.23
C HIS A 31 34.06 27.97 -16.19
N THR A 32 33.71 27.40 -17.34
CA THR A 32 32.95 28.12 -18.39
C THR A 32 31.53 27.58 -18.45
N ASN A 33 30.54 28.45 -18.24
CA ASN A 33 29.13 28.06 -18.32
C ASN A 33 28.81 27.35 -19.65
N ASN A 34 28.21 26.18 -19.57
CA ASN A 34 27.76 25.41 -20.72
C ASN A 34 26.21 25.43 -20.82
N THR A 35 25.67 24.69 -21.79
CA THR A 35 24.22 24.54 -22.01
C THR A 35 23.82 23.06 -22.09
N ALA A 36 24.55 22.20 -21.39
CA ALA A 36 24.28 20.77 -21.35
C ALA A 36 22.97 20.49 -20.60
N SER A 37 22.42 19.28 -20.78
CA SER A 37 21.40 18.75 -19.88
C SER A 37 22.01 18.56 -18.50
N CYS A 38 21.24 18.84 -17.46
CA CYS A 38 21.63 18.65 -16.06
C CYS A 38 20.43 18.08 -15.28
N ASP A 39 20.53 18.05 -13.96
CA ASP A 39 19.44 17.69 -13.04
C ASP A 39 19.46 18.73 -11.92
N ASP A 40 18.38 19.48 -11.74
CA ASP A 40 18.29 20.54 -10.73
C ASP A 40 17.84 20.02 -9.34
N GLY A 41 17.53 18.71 -9.26
CA GLY A 41 17.11 18.02 -8.06
C GLY A 41 15.65 18.27 -7.67
N ASP A 42 14.88 19.03 -8.45
CA ASP A 42 13.45 19.23 -8.24
C ASP A 42 12.65 18.16 -9.01
N ALA A 43 11.99 17.25 -8.31
CA ALA A 43 11.18 16.20 -8.94
C ALA A 43 10.00 16.75 -9.77
N CYS A 44 9.68 18.04 -9.64
CA CYS A 44 8.63 18.74 -10.39
C CYS A 44 9.14 19.72 -11.44
N THR A 45 10.39 19.57 -11.86
CA THR A 45 10.92 20.13 -13.09
C THR A 45 11.16 19.04 -14.13
N VAL A 46 11.14 19.44 -15.41
CA VAL A 46 11.45 18.57 -16.55
C VAL A 46 12.30 19.33 -17.56
N ASN A 47 13.10 18.58 -18.33
CA ASN A 47 13.99 19.12 -19.36
C ASN A 47 15.06 20.10 -18.82
N ASP A 48 15.63 19.75 -17.68
CA ASP A 48 16.66 20.52 -16.99
C ASP A 48 17.87 20.79 -17.88
N THR A 49 18.20 22.07 -18.01
CA THR A 49 19.26 22.52 -18.89
C THR A 49 20.06 23.62 -18.23
N CYS A 50 21.36 23.58 -18.42
CA CYS A 50 22.26 24.61 -17.93
C CYS A 50 22.01 25.95 -18.63
N ASN A 51 21.84 26.99 -17.82
CA ASN A 51 21.78 28.37 -18.29
C ASN A 51 22.55 29.27 -17.35
N ALA A 52 23.58 29.92 -17.87
CA ALA A 52 24.42 30.86 -17.13
C ALA A 52 25.01 30.27 -15.82
N GLY A 53 25.38 28.98 -15.84
CA GLY A 53 25.98 28.29 -14.69
C GLY A 53 24.95 27.87 -13.64
N VAL A 54 23.68 27.79 -14.01
CA VAL A 54 22.60 27.30 -13.15
C VAL A 54 21.88 26.18 -13.86
N CYS A 55 21.69 25.05 -13.19
CA CYS A 55 20.79 24.01 -13.64
C CYS A 55 19.35 24.39 -13.27
N ALA A 56 18.45 24.41 -14.25
CA ALA A 56 17.03 24.64 -14.02
C ALA A 56 16.20 23.98 -15.13
N GLY A 57 15.04 23.43 -14.76
CA GLY A 57 14.05 22.90 -15.69
C GLY A 57 12.81 23.75 -15.92
N GLN A 58 11.88 23.19 -16.69
CA GLN A 58 10.52 23.71 -16.86
C GLN A 58 9.59 23.02 -15.86
N THR A 59 8.62 23.76 -15.31
CA THR A 59 7.62 23.18 -14.39
C THR A 59 6.89 22.00 -15.04
N ALA A 60 6.89 20.86 -14.34
CA ALA A 60 6.15 19.68 -14.74
C ALA A 60 4.63 19.95 -14.76
N PRO A 61 3.86 19.32 -15.68
CA PRO A 61 2.40 19.41 -15.65
C PRO A 61 1.81 18.91 -14.34
N ASP A 62 0.70 19.51 -13.90
CA ASP A 62 -0.06 19.03 -12.75
C ASP A 62 -0.48 17.57 -12.93
N GLY A 63 -0.31 16.76 -11.88
CA GLY A 63 -0.57 15.31 -11.90
C GLY A 63 0.57 14.46 -12.46
N THR A 64 1.70 15.06 -12.85
CA THR A 64 2.92 14.30 -13.15
C THR A 64 3.41 13.62 -11.88
N ALA A 65 3.75 12.33 -11.96
CA ALA A 65 4.33 11.60 -10.83
C ALA A 65 5.68 12.23 -10.45
N CYS A 66 5.90 12.41 -9.16
CA CYS A 66 7.15 12.87 -8.57
C CYS A 66 7.43 12.04 -7.31
N ASP A 67 8.61 12.21 -6.71
CA ASP A 67 9.02 11.56 -5.46
C ASP A 67 9.84 12.59 -4.69
N ASP A 68 9.41 12.95 -3.48
CA ASP A 68 10.11 13.92 -2.62
C ASP A 68 11.07 13.23 -1.62
N GLY A 69 11.20 11.90 -1.73
CA GLY A 69 12.01 11.05 -0.89
C GLY A 69 11.32 10.62 0.41
N ASN A 70 10.05 10.95 0.62
CA ASN A 70 9.26 10.51 1.75
C ASN A 70 8.30 9.37 1.37
N ALA A 71 8.76 8.13 1.50
CA ALA A 71 7.98 6.92 1.23
C ALA A 71 6.67 6.78 2.05
N CYS A 72 6.46 7.63 3.05
CA CYS A 72 5.31 7.60 3.95
C CYS A 72 4.14 8.48 3.54
N ASP A 73 4.22 9.20 2.42
CA ASP A 73 3.12 10.04 1.97
C ASP A 73 2.51 9.62 0.63
N GLY A 74 2.91 8.45 0.13
CA GLY A 74 2.16 7.67 -0.85
C GLY A 74 2.70 7.83 -2.26
N GLY A 75 1.79 7.87 -3.24
CA GLY A 75 2.17 8.25 -4.60
C GLY A 75 2.02 9.76 -4.76
N GLU A 76 3.13 10.45 -4.99
CA GLU A 76 3.20 11.89 -5.03
C GLU A 76 2.98 12.43 -6.45
N THR A 77 2.41 13.64 -6.53
CA THR A 77 2.17 14.29 -7.81
C THR A 77 2.53 15.77 -7.76
N CYS A 78 3.05 16.27 -8.87
CA CYS A 78 3.30 17.69 -9.02
C CYS A 78 1.99 18.47 -9.04
N GLN A 79 1.93 19.50 -8.20
CA GLN A 79 0.84 20.47 -8.20
C GLN A 79 1.45 21.88 -8.08
N ALA A 80 1.25 22.69 -9.12
CA ALA A 80 1.85 24.03 -9.21
C ALA A 80 3.37 24.05 -9.02
N GLY A 81 4.06 23.01 -9.53
CA GLY A 81 5.52 22.88 -9.44
C GLY A 81 6.05 22.43 -8.08
N ILE A 82 5.18 21.92 -7.20
CA ILE A 82 5.58 21.35 -5.90
C ILE A 82 5.16 19.88 -5.91
N CYS A 83 6.08 18.99 -5.53
CA CYS A 83 5.75 17.59 -5.31
C CYS A 83 4.83 17.48 -4.09
N SER A 84 3.59 17.09 -4.32
CA SER A 84 2.54 17.06 -3.30
C SER A 84 2.24 15.62 -2.89
N PRO A 85 2.13 15.35 -1.58
CA PRO A 85 1.91 14.01 -1.06
C PRO A 85 0.56 13.44 -1.50
N GLY A 86 0.51 12.13 -1.65
CA GLY A 86 -0.69 11.36 -1.95
C GLY A 86 -1.40 10.87 -0.69
N THR A 87 -2.00 9.68 -0.81
CA THR A 87 -2.53 8.93 0.34
C THR A 87 -1.40 8.11 0.96
N PRO A 88 -1.04 8.34 2.24
CA PRO A 88 -0.06 7.53 2.94
C PRO A 88 -0.35 6.02 2.84
N PRO A 89 0.69 5.18 2.74
CA PRO A 89 0.50 3.74 2.76
C PRO A 89 -0.09 3.31 4.11
N ASP A 90 -1.00 2.34 4.07
CA ASP A 90 -1.42 1.63 5.27
C ASP A 90 -0.34 0.60 5.62
N CYS A 91 0.35 0.81 6.74
CA CYS A 91 1.43 -0.05 7.19
C CYS A 91 0.95 -1.15 8.15
N ASP A 92 -0.34 -1.29 8.42
CA ASP A 92 -0.86 -2.39 9.25
C ASP A 92 -0.63 -3.74 8.53
N ASP A 93 0.22 -4.60 9.09
CA ASP A 93 0.46 -5.96 8.57
C ASP A 93 -0.52 -7.00 9.14
N GLN A 94 -1.50 -6.56 9.93
CA GLN A 94 -2.49 -7.35 10.64
C GLN A 94 -1.89 -8.39 11.60
N ASN A 95 -0.63 -8.18 12.02
CA ASN A 95 0.03 -9.04 12.99
C ASN A 95 0.05 -8.35 14.35
N ALA A 96 -0.74 -8.86 15.30
CA ALA A 96 -0.76 -8.34 16.67
C ALA A 96 0.61 -8.41 17.40
N CYS A 97 1.59 -9.12 16.84
CA CYS A 97 2.94 -9.25 17.36
C CYS A 97 3.99 -8.34 16.69
N THR A 98 3.56 -7.37 15.89
CA THR A 98 4.38 -6.30 15.35
C THR A 98 3.84 -4.94 15.81
N THR A 99 4.70 -3.94 15.80
CA THR A 99 4.32 -2.54 15.84
C THR A 99 4.67 -1.94 14.50
N ASP A 100 3.66 -1.41 13.84
CA ASP A 100 3.79 -0.84 12.52
C ASP A 100 4.13 0.64 12.60
N SER A 101 5.02 1.04 11.73
CA SER A 101 5.46 2.42 11.60
C SER A 101 5.88 2.66 10.16
N CYS A 102 5.88 3.92 9.75
CA CYS A 102 6.44 4.30 8.48
C CYS A 102 7.69 5.15 8.71
N ASP A 103 8.82 4.70 8.18
CA ASP A 103 10.07 5.44 8.13
C ASP A 103 10.14 6.21 6.80
N PRO A 104 10.33 7.55 6.81
CA PRO A 104 10.30 8.35 5.58
C PRO A 104 11.24 7.87 4.47
N LEU A 105 12.37 7.24 4.83
CA LEU A 105 13.34 6.75 3.84
C LEU A 105 13.08 5.29 3.44
N SER A 106 12.67 4.46 4.39
CA SER A 106 12.60 3.00 4.21
C SER A 106 11.19 2.48 3.93
N GLY A 107 10.15 3.31 4.13
CA GLY A 107 8.74 2.95 3.99
C GLY A 107 8.17 2.24 5.20
N CYS A 108 7.18 1.37 4.98
CA CYS A 108 6.54 0.61 6.06
C CYS A 108 7.49 -0.37 6.74
N GLN A 109 7.50 -0.34 8.07
CA GLN A 109 8.35 -1.14 8.94
C GLN A 109 7.49 -1.83 9.99
N HIS A 110 7.67 -3.14 10.12
CA HIS A 110 6.96 -3.99 11.08
C HIS A 110 7.94 -4.52 12.10
N THR A 111 7.95 -3.94 13.30
CA THR A 111 8.92 -4.30 14.34
C THR A 111 8.29 -5.28 15.33
N ALA A 112 8.87 -6.46 15.48
CA ALA A 112 8.38 -7.45 16.42
C ALA A 112 8.29 -6.88 17.85
N VAL A 113 7.14 -7.08 18.50
CA VAL A 113 6.95 -6.75 19.91
C VAL A 113 7.69 -7.77 20.79
N LEU A 114 7.75 -7.49 22.09
CA LEU A 114 8.45 -8.36 23.05
C LEU A 114 7.80 -9.75 23.12
N ASP A 115 8.62 -10.79 23.23
CA ASP A 115 8.15 -12.15 23.52
C ASP A 115 7.28 -12.18 24.80
N ALA A 116 6.30 -13.08 24.83
CA ALA A 116 5.31 -13.20 25.89
C ALA A 116 4.31 -12.01 25.99
N THR A 117 4.33 -11.04 25.06
CA THR A 117 3.27 -10.04 24.95
C THR A 117 1.96 -10.74 24.57
N PRO A 118 0.84 -10.50 25.29
CA PRO A 118 -0.46 -11.07 24.90
C PRO A 118 -0.87 -10.61 23.51
N CYS A 119 -1.38 -11.54 22.71
CA CYS A 119 -1.90 -11.29 21.38
C CYS A 119 -3.15 -12.16 21.15
N ASP A 120 -3.73 -12.07 19.97
CA ASP A 120 -4.81 -12.95 19.50
C ASP A 120 -4.45 -13.36 18.06
N ASP A 121 -4.39 -14.66 17.79
CA ASP A 121 -4.08 -15.20 16.46
C ASP A 121 -5.34 -15.44 15.61
N GLY A 122 -6.52 -15.08 16.14
CA GLY A 122 -7.82 -15.25 15.51
C GLY A 122 -8.29 -16.71 15.48
N ASN A 123 -7.53 -17.65 16.03
CA ASN A 123 -7.88 -19.07 16.02
C ASN A 123 -8.59 -19.45 17.32
N ALA A 124 -9.91 -19.68 17.24
CA ALA A 124 -10.71 -20.12 18.38
C ALA A 124 -10.27 -21.46 19.00
N CYS A 125 -9.39 -22.22 18.32
CA CYS A 125 -8.84 -23.49 18.80
C CYS A 125 -7.46 -23.38 19.45
N THR A 126 -6.98 -22.17 19.68
CA THR A 126 -5.83 -21.86 20.53
C THR A 126 -6.25 -21.05 21.74
N THR A 127 -5.38 -21.03 22.75
CA THR A 127 -5.57 -20.19 23.93
C THR A 127 -4.23 -19.83 24.56
N GLY A 128 -4.25 -18.76 25.36
CA GLY A 128 -3.06 -18.25 26.00
C GLY A 128 -2.06 -17.74 24.96
N GLU A 129 -2.55 -17.11 23.90
CA GLU A 129 -1.69 -16.62 22.84
C GLU A 129 -0.71 -15.59 23.36
N THR A 130 0.54 -15.76 22.95
CA THR A 130 1.58 -14.79 23.18
C THR A 130 2.50 -14.69 21.98
N CYS A 131 3.10 -13.52 21.83
CA CYS A 131 4.10 -13.29 20.81
C CYS A 131 5.36 -14.11 21.09
N GLN A 132 5.82 -14.81 20.07
CA GLN A 132 7.11 -15.48 20.06
C GLN A 132 7.81 -15.18 18.74
N THR A 133 8.93 -14.46 18.79
CA THR A 133 9.70 -14.06 17.61
C THR A 133 8.87 -13.34 16.54
N GLY A 134 7.95 -12.47 16.97
CA GLY A 134 7.07 -11.68 16.09
C GLY A 134 5.87 -12.44 15.52
N VAL A 135 5.58 -13.65 16.00
CA VAL A 135 4.39 -14.43 15.60
C VAL A 135 3.51 -14.66 16.81
N CYS A 136 2.20 -14.48 16.65
CA CYS A 136 1.24 -14.83 17.69
C CYS A 136 1.07 -16.35 17.75
N THR A 137 1.37 -16.96 18.91
CA THR A 137 1.33 -18.41 19.08
C THR A 137 0.58 -18.78 20.36
N GLY A 138 -0.28 -19.80 20.30
CA GLY A 138 -1.04 -20.30 21.44
C GLY A 138 -0.92 -21.80 21.66
N GLN A 139 -1.50 -22.29 22.76
CA GLN A 139 -1.63 -23.72 23.00
C GLN A 139 -2.96 -24.22 22.44
N ALA A 140 -2.93 -25.39 21.79
CA ALA A 140 -4.16 -26.03 21.31
C ALA A 140 -5.13 -26.26 22.47
N VAL A 141 -6.39 -25.86 22.27
CA VAL A 141 -7.48 -26.19 23.20
C VAL A 141 -7.80 -27.68 23.13
N THR A 142 -8.67 -28.13 24.03
CA THR A 142 -9.04 -29.56 24.12
C THR A 142 -9.81 -29.99 22.87
N ASP A 143 -9.48 -31.16 22.31
CA ASP A 143 -10.23 -31.75 21.20
C ASP A 143 -11.73 -31.87 21.54
N GLY A 144 -12.58 -31.45 20.62
CA GLY A 144 -14.03 -31.37 20.80
C GLY A 144 -14.52 -30.05 21.42
N SER A 145 -13.64 -29.11 21.76
CA SER A 145 -14.08 -27.77 22.20
C SER A 145 -14.81 -27.06 21.06
N PRO A 146 -15.93 -26.36 21.34
CA PRO A 146 -16.69 -25.68 20.31
C PRO A 146 -15.86 -24.54 19.72
N CYS A 147 -15.83 -24.45 18.40
CA CYS A 147 -15.29 -23.33 17.65
C CYS A 147 -16.31 -22.93 16.57
N SER A 148 -15.99 -21.93 15.77
CA SER A 148 -16.70 -21.65 14.52
C SER A 148 -15.68 -21.37 13.44
N ASP A 149 -15.88 -21.95 12.27
CA ASP A 149 -15.07 -21.65 11.07
C ASP A 149 -15.67 -20.49 10.23
N GLY A 150 -16.76 -19.88 10.72
CA GLY A 150 -17.48 -18.80 10.04
C GLY A 150 -18.31 -19.25 8.83
N ASN A 151 -18.31 -20.53 8.47
CA ASN A 151 -19.05 -21.05 7.33
C ASN A 151 -20.42 -21.57 7.77
N ALA A 152 -21.49 -20.92 7.31
CA ALA A 152 -22.85 -21.38 7.61
C ALA A 152 -23.21 -22.77 7.02
N CYS A 153 -22.39 -23.28 6.09
CA CYS A 153 -22.55 -24.57 5.43
C CYS A 153 -21.64 -25.68 5.94
N THR A 154 -21.09 -25.49 7.13
CA THR A 154 -20.45 -26.53 7.92
C THR A 154 -21.21 -26.72 9.23
N VAL A 155 -21.11 -27.91 9.80
CA VAL A 155 -21.74 -28.27 11.06
C VAL A 155 -20.78 -29.09 11.91
N GLY A 156 -21.01 -29.05 13.22
CA GLY A 156 -20.22 -29.79 14.19
C GLY A 156 -18.82 -29.20 14.40
N ASP A 157 -18.68 -27.89 14.21
CA ASP A 157 -17.45 -27.13 14.38
C ASP A 157 -16.84 -27.42 15.75
N ALA A 158 -15.70 -28.08 15.72
CA ALA A 158 -15.01 -28.52 16.91
C ALA A 158 -13.51 -28.48 16.69
N CYS A 159 -12.78 -28.15 17.75
CA CYS A 159 -11.34 -28.16 17.70
C CYS A 159 -10.80 -29.59 17.60
N GLN A 160 -9.83 -29.80 16.70
CA GLN A 160 -9.06 -31.02 16.62
C GLN A 160 -7.59 -30.66 16.35
N ALA A 161 -6.71 -31.03 17.27
CA ALA A 161 -5.27 -30.75 17.19
C ALA A 161 -4.95 -29.26 16.94
N GLY A 162 -5.70 -28.34 17.55
CA GLY A 162 -5.48 -26.90 17.45
C GLY A 162 -6.07 -26.22 16.21
N ALA A 163 -6.81 -26.94 15.37
CA ALA A 163 -7.54 -26.39 14.23
C ALA A 163 -9.05 -26.57 14.43
N CYS A 164 -9.84 -25.60 13.96
CA CYS A 164 -11.29 -25.75 13.89
C CYS A 164 -11.62 -26.66 12.70
N VAL A 165 -12.14 -27.86 12.98
CA VAL A 165 -12.56 -28.81 11.96
C VAL A 165 -14.08 -28.90 11.96
N SER A 166 -14.64 -29.16 10.79
CA SER A 166 -16.07 -29.21 10.60
C SER A 166 -16.46 -30.25 9.55
N THR A 167 -17.76 -30.53 9.45
CA THR A 167 -18.32 -31.42 8.44
C THR A 167 -19.28 -30.65 7.54
N PRO A 168 -19.35 -30.93 6.22
CA PRO A 168 -20.29 -30.24 5.36
C PRO A 168 -21.72 -30.42 5.84
N ALA A 169 -22.46 -29.31 5.92
CA ALA A 169 -23.90 -29.34 6.10
C ALA A 169 -24.54 -30.10 4.94
N ALA A 170 -25.69 -30.74 5.19
CA ALA A 170 -26.43 -31.42 4.15
C ALA A 170 -26.85 -30.43 3.04
N ASP A 171 -26.79 -30.88 1.78
CA ASP A 171 -27.25 -30.07 0.65
C ASP A 171 -28.72 -29.64 0.86
N GLY A 172 -29.01 -28.37 0.61
CA GLY A 172 -30.32 -27.77 0.84
C GLY A 172 -30.55 -27.23 2.27
N THR A 173 -29.58 -27.38 3.19
CA THR A 173 -29.61 -26.69 4.49
C THR A 173 -29.65 -25.18 4.24
N ALA A 174 -30.57 -24.46 4.90
CA ALA A 174 -30.65 -23.01 4.77
C ALA A 174 -29.39 -22.35 5.35
N CYS A 175 -28.84 -21.39 4.61
CA CYS A 175 -27.69 -20.59 5.01
C CYS A 175 -27.92 -19.14 4.59
N THR A 176 -26.94 -18.28 4.82
CA THR A 176 -26.87 -16.95 4.19
C THR A 176 -25.44 -16.74 3.72
N ASP A 177 -25.28 -16.18 2.53
CA ASP A 177 -23.98 -15.79 1.98
C ASP A 177 -23.68 -14.30 2.18
N ASP A 178 -24.47 -13.63 3.04
CA ASP A 178 -24.45 -12.20 3.34
C ASP A 178 -24.56 -11.29 2.09
N ASN A 179 -24.91 -11.85 0.94
CA ASN A 179 -25.14 -11.10 -0.28
C ASN A 179 -26.64 -10.81 -0.41
N ALA A 180 -27.01 -9.53 -0.28
CA ALA A 180 -28.40 -9.10 -0.43
C ALA A 180 -29.00 -9.37 -1.83
N CYS A 181 -28.16 -9.65 -2.83
CA CYS A 181 -28.54 -9.95 -4.21
C CYS A 181 -28.62 -11.44 -4.53
N THR A 182 -28.57 -12.28 -3.51
CA THR A 182 -28.91 -13.69 -3.57
C THR A 182 -30.13 -13.96 -2.70
N ILE A 183 -30.97 -14.90 -3.13
CA ILE A 183 -32.16 -15.35 -2.40
C ILE A 183 -32.22 -16.87 -2.36
N ALA A 184 -32.93 -17.36 -1.34
CA ALA A 184 -33.14 -18.78 -1.07
C ALA A 184 -31.80 -19.52 -0.92
N ASP A 185 -30.89 -18.93 -0.17
CA ASP A 185 -29.53 -19.45 -0.02
C ASP A 185 -29.56 -20.80 0.69
N SER A 186 -28.81 -21.73 0.12
CA SER A 186 -28.75 -23.09 0.60
C SER A 186 -27.37 -23.69 0.40
N CYS A 187 -27.02 -24.60 1.28
CA CYS A 187 -25.75 -25.28 1.19
C CYS A 187 -25.72 -26.22 0.00
N GLN A 188 -24.62 -26.15 -0.76
CA GLN A 188 -24.29 -27.10 -1.80
C GLN A 188 -22.82 -27.48 -1.69
N SER A 189 -22.54 -28.74 -1.36
CA SER A 189 -21.18 -29.25 -1.20
C SER A 189 -20.32 -28.42 -0.23
N GLY A 190 -20.91 -27.96 0.89
CA GLY A 190 -20.22 -27.20 1.94
C GLY A 190 -20.04 -25.70 1.67
N THR A 191 -20.62 -25.17 0.59
CA THR A 191 -20.64 -23.72 0.28
C THR A 191 -22.06 -23.20 0.31
N CYS A 192 -22.27 -22.00 0.84
CA CYS A 192 -23.57 -21.34 0.76
C CYS A 192 -23.75 -20.77 -0.65
N VAL A 193 -24.79 -21.21 -1.35
CA VAL A 193 -25.11 -20.72 -2.70
C VAL A 193 -26.55 -20.20 -2.73
N GLY A 194 -26.71 -19.00 -3.25
CA GLY A 194 -28.02 -18.40 -3.49
C GLY A 194 -28.40 -18.36 -4.96
N THR A 195 -29.69 -18.15 -5.22
CA THR A 195 -30.17 -17.81 -6.57
C THR A 195 -30.16 -16.30 -6.74
N PRO A 196 -29.82 -15.75 -7.92
CA PRO A 196 -29.84 -14.31 -8.12
C PRO A 196 -31.20 -13.70 -7.75
N ALA A 197 -31.19 -12.70 -6.88
CA ALA A 197 -32.33 -11.84 -6.63
C ALA A 197 -32.76 -11.18 -7.96
N PRO A 198 -34.05 -10.84 -8.13
CA PRO A 198 -34.50 -10.11 -9.30
C PRO A 198 -33.69 -8.83 -9.51
N ASP A 199 -33.38 -8.53 -10.77
CA ASP A 199 -32.73 -7.27 -11.12
C ASP A 199 -33.57 -6.09 -10.58
N SER A 200 -32.89 -5.01 -10.17
CA SER A 200 -33.50 -3.84 -9.52
C SER A 200 -33.96 -4.07 -8.06
N THR A 201 -33.71 -5.23 -7.45
CA THR A 201 -33.91 -5.41 -5.99
C THR A 201 -33.00 -4.44 -5.23
N PRO A 202 -33.52 -3.62 -4.29
CA PRO A 202 -32.68 -2.72 -3.52
C PRO A 202 -31.64 -3.49 -2.71
N CYS A 203 -30.41 -3.01 -2.75
CA CYS A 203 -29.29 -3.51 -1.96
C CYS A 203 -28.41 -2.34 -1.53
N ASP A 204 -27.29 -2.64 -0.87
CA ASP A 204 -26.23 -1.68 -0.54
C ASP A 204 -24.93 -2.35 -0.99
N ASP A 205 -24.16 -1.70 -1.87
CA ASP A 205 -22.89 -2.25 -2.38
C ASP A 205 -21.71 -1.92 -1.45
N GLY A 206 -21.98 -1.28 -0.31
CA GLY A 206 -21.00 -0.88 0.70
C GLY A 206 -20.12 0.29 0.26
N ALA A 207 -20.29 0.82 -0.95
CA ALA A 207 -19.51 1.95 -1.43
C ALA A 207 -20.18 3.26 -1.02
N ALA A 208 -19.54 4.03 -0.14
CA ALA A 208 -20.09 5.32 0.31
C ALA A 208 -20.29 6.36 -0.82
N CYS A 209 -19.72 6.13 -2.01
CA CYS A 209 -19.78 7.02 -3.17
C CYS A 209 -20.71 6.51 -4.29
N THR A 210 -21.60 5.58 -4.00
CA THR A 210 -22.65 5.13 -4.90
C THR A 210 -24.03 5.47 -4.34
N THR A 211 -25.02 5.59 -5.23
CA THR A 211 -26.43 5.71 -4.85
C THR A 211 -27.30 4.88 -5.79
N GLY A 212 -28.50 4.54 -5.31
CA GLY A 212 -29.49 3.81 -6.09
C GLY A 212 -29.11 2.35 -6.29
N ASP A 213 -28.46 1.75 -5.29
CA ASP A 213 -27.83 0.45 -5.44
C ASP A 213 -28.88 -0.64 -5.60
N THR A 214 -28.68 -1.43 -6.65
CA THR A 214 -29.62 -2.46 -7.04
C THR A 214 -28.91 -3.70 -7.54
N CYS A 215 -29.57 -4.83 -7.34
CA CYS A 215 -29.10 -6.10 -7.83
C CYS A 215 -29.12 -6.13 -9.35
N GLN A 216 -28.04 -6.62 -9.95
CA GLN A 216 -27.96 -6.95 -11.37
C GLN A 216 -27.24 -8.29 -11.51
N GLY A 217 -27.94 -9.32 -11.97
CA GLY A 217 -27.36 -10.66 -12.16
C GLY A 217 -26.76 -11.28 -10.90
N GLY A 218 -27.32 -10.98 -9.72
CA GLY A 218 -26.88 -11.52 -8.43
C GLY A 218 -25.78 -10.73 -7.71
N THR A 219 -25.37 -9.58 -8.26
CA THR A 219 -24.39 -8.67 -7.64
C THR A 219 -25.06 -7.33 -7.32
N CYS A 220 -24.72 -6.73 -6.18
CA CYS A 220 -25.16 -5.37 -5.87
C CYS A 220 -24.31 -4.36 -6.63
N THR A 221 -24.95 -3.46 -7.38
CA THR A 221 -24.27 -2.42 -8.16
C THR A 221 -24.92 -1.07 -7.93
N GLY A 222 -24.10 -0.06 -7.63
CA GLY A 222 -24.50 1.32 -7.47
C GLY A 222 -24.08 2.25 -8.60
N THR A 223 -24.75 3.40 -8.70
CA THR A 223 -24.32 4.48 -9.61
C THR A 223 -23.44 5.48 -8.87
N PRO A 224 -22.23 5.82 -9.38
CA PRO A 224 -21.35 6.77 -8.72
C PRO A 224 -22.01 8.14 -8.53
N VAL A 225 -21.93 8.69 -7.33
CA VAL A 225 -22.29 10.09 -7.13
C VAL A 225 -21.21 10.98 -7.74
N VAL A 226 -21.57 11.74 -8.77
CA VAL A 226 -20.65 12.75 -9.33
C VAL A 226 -20.49 13.86 -8.30
N ASN A 227 -19.24 14.15 -7.94
CA ASN A 227 -18.87 15.14 -6.95
C ASN A 227 -19.42 16.53 -7.36
N GLY A 228 -20.56 16.94 -6.77
CA GLY A 228 -21.24 18.16 -7.23
C GLY A 228 -22.70 18.40 -6.82
N THR A 229 -23.32 17.62 -5.94
CA THR A 229 -24.65 17.98 -5.42
C THR A 229 -24.71 17.83 -3.89
N PRO A 230 -25.18 18.87 -3.19
CA PRO A 230 -25.13 19.00 -1.73
C PRO A 230 -26.05 18.02 -0.99
#